data_AF-A0A1Z9XQ74-F1
#
_entry.id   AF-A0A1Z9XQ74-F1
#
_cell.length_a   1.000
_cell.length_b   1.000
_cell.length_c   1.000
_cell.angle_alpha   90.00
_cell.angle_beta   90.00
_cell.angle_gamma   90.00
#
_symmetry.space_group_name_H-M   'P 1'
#
loop_
_entity.id
_entity.type
_entity.pdbx_description
1 polymer ?
#
loop_
_entity_poly.entity_id
_entity_poly.type
_entity_poly.pdbx_seq_one_letter_code
_entity_poly.pdbx_strand_id
1 'polypeptide(L)'
;MSEYCRAFARGINCNKHHSIQQVAENAGLDWREARLHLHDDNWQQLLEDNRLSMYEFGSWGVPSYRLLDQNENEVLAVWGQDRLWLVAQKVKELSE
;
A
#
# COMPACT_ATOMS: atom_id res chain seq x y z
N MET A 1 -1.25 12.17 0.04
CA MET A 1 -2.67 12.25 -0.40
C MET A 1 -2.84 12.50 -1.91
N SER A 2 -1.80 12.86 -2.69
CA SER A 2 -1.96 13.21 -4.12
C SER A 2 -2.07 12.00 -5.07
N GLU A 3 -1.53 10.82 -4.74
CA GLU A 3 -1.53 9.65 -5.64
C GLU A 3 -2.86 8.91 -5.71
N TYR A 4 -3.50 8.65 -4.55
CA TYR A 4 -4.80 7.97 -4.47
C TYR A 4 -5.91 8.71 -5.24
N CYS A 5 -5.75 10.02 -5.41
CA CYS A 5 -6.71 10.87 -6.11
C CYS A 5 -6.78 10.62 -7.63
N ARG A 6 -5.83 9.91 -8.27
CA ARG A 6 -5.81 9.85 -9.74
C ARG A 6 -6.83 8.85 -10.31
N ALA A 7 -6.70 7.58 -9.95
CA ALA A 7 -7.66 6.57 -10.39
C ALA A 7 -9.05 6.82 -9.77
N PHE A 8 -9.10 7.09 -8.47
CA PHE A 8 -10.38 7.16 -7.74
C PHE A 8 -11.02 8.55 -7.72
N ALA A 9 -10.27 9.65 -7.59
CA ALA A 9 -10.86 10.99 -7.54
C ALA A 9 -10.90 11.70 -8.91
N ARG A 10 -10.03 11.33 -9.86
CA ARG A 10 -9.95 11.92 -11.21
C ARG A 10 -10.33 10.96 -12.33
N GLY A 11 -10.63 9.69 -12.03
CA GLY A 11 -11.02 8.70 -13.03
C GLY A 11 -9.93 8.39 -14.07
N ILE A 12 -8.66 8.61 -13.75
CA ILE A 12 -7.54 8.36 -14.68
C ILE A 12 -7.41 6.85 -14.89
N ASN A 13 -7.47 6.41 -16.14
CA ASN A 13 -7.28 5.01 -16.50
C ASN A 13 -5.79 4.64 -16.43
N CYS A 14 -5.36 4.07 -15.32
CA CYS A 14 -3.98 3.63 -15.08
C CYS A 14 -3.54 2.40 -15.90
N ASN A 15 -4.38 1.83 -16.77
CA ASN A 15 -3.98 0.75 -17.67
C ASN A 15 -3.35 1.26 -18.99
N LYS A 16 -3.14 2.57 -19.13
CA LYS A 16 -2.54 3.18 -20.32
C LYS A 16 -1.18 3.80 -19.98
N HIS A 17 -0.18 3.61 -20.84
CA HIS A 17 1.16 4.16 -20.65
C HIS A 17 1.17 5.68 -20.39
N HIS A 18 0.41 6.47 -21.17
CA HIS A 18 0.35 7.92 -20.97
C HIS A 18 -0.21 8.31 -19.59
N SER A 19 -1.16 7.54 -19.07
CA SER A 19 -1.75 7.78 -17.75
C SER A 19 -0.76 7.43 -16.65
N ILE A 20 0.00 6.34 -16.80
CA ILE A 20 1.05 5.97 -15.84
C ILE A 20 2.16 7.01 -15.83
N GLN A 21 2.58 7.53 -16.99
CA GLN A 21 3.50 8.67 -17.07
C GLN A 21 2.96 9.88 -16.29
N GLN A 22 1.71 10.25 -16.57
CA GLN A 22 1.06 11.36 -15.86
C GLN A 22 0.91 11.08 -14.36
N VAL A 23 0.85 9.83 -13.91
CA VAL A 23 0.84 9.49 -12.48
C VAL A 23 2.24 9.68 -11.90
N ALA A 24 3.27 9.14 -12.55
CA ALA A 24 4.65 9.15 -12.09
C ALA A 24 5.25 10.57 -12.00
N GLU A 25 5.19 11.38 -13.07
CA GLU A 25 5.74 12.75 -13.09
C GLU A 25 5.17 13.66 -12.00
N ASN A 26 3.99 13.29 -11.56
CA ASN A 26 3.04 14.12 -10.85
C ASN A 26 3.01 13.66 -9.38
N ALA A 27 3.57 12.48 -9.11
CA ALA A 27 4.17 12.07 -7.85
C ALA A 27 5.60 12.65 -7.66
N GLY A 28 6.15 13.31 -8.68
CA GLY A 28 7.49 13.92 -8.65
C GLY A 28 8.62 12.99 -9.11
N LEU A 29 8.31 11.87 -9.77
CA LEU A 29 9.29 10.91 -10.28
C LEU A 29 9.76 11.31 -11.70
N ASP A 30 11.03 11.06 -12.06
CA ASP A 30 11.49 11.21 -13.45
C ASP A 30 10.92 10.05 -14.28
N TRP A 31 10.11 10.39 -15.29
CA TRP A 31 9.54 9.40 -16.20
C TRP A 31 10.60 8.57 -16.93
N ARG A 32 11.77 9.14 -17.23
CA ARG A 32 12.84 8.45 -17.95
C ARG A 32 13.40 7.28 -17.15
N GLU A 33 13.42 7.39 -15.82
CA GLU A 33 13.79 6.29 -14.92
C GLU A 33 12.60 5.38 -14.67
N ALA A 34 11.44 5.93 -14.29
CA ALA A 34 10.25 5.16 -13.95
C ALA A 34 9.81 4.21 -15.08
N ARG A 35 9.91 4.63 -16.34
CA ARG A 35 9.54 3.80 -17.50
C ARG A 35 10.38 2.53 -17.65
N LEU A 36 11.61 2.53 -17.11
CA LEU A 36 12.50 1.37 -17.20
C LEU A 36 11.97 0.19 -16.38
N HIS A 37 11.16 0.46 -15.35
CA HIS A 37 10.63 -0.52 -14.42
C HIS A 37 9.21 -1.04 -14.78
N LEU A 38 8.59 -0.53 -15.86
CA LEU A 38 7.20 -0.89 -16.22
C LEU A 38 6.99 -2.37 -16.52
N HIS A 39 8.05 -3.06 -16.91
CA HIS A 39 8.04 -4.47 -17.31
C HIS A 39 8.85 -5.35 -16.37
N ASP A 40 9.34 -4.80 -15.26
CA ASP A 40 10.00 -5.58 -14.23
C ASP A 40 8.96 -6.46 -13.53
N ASP A 41 9.36 -7.67 -13.16
CA ASP A 41 8.60 -8.63 -12.38
C ASP A 41 9.09 -8.75 -10.93
N ASN A 42 10.13 -8.01 -10.57
CA ASN A 42 10.75 -7.99 -9.24
C ASN A 42 9.77 -7.69 -8.09
N TRP A 43 8.62 -7.07 -8.37
CA TRP A 43 7.58 -6.76 -7.39
C TRP A 43 6.66 -7.95 -7.07
N GLN A 44 6.62 -9.00 -7.90
CA GLN A 44 5.66 -10.10 -7.78
C GLN A 44 5.84 -10.88 -6.47
N GLN A 45 7.09 -11.19 -6.11
CA GLN A 45 7.37 -11.91 -4.88
C GLN A 45 6.96 -11.09 -3.65
N LEU A 46 7.31 -9.79 -3.61
CA LEU A 46 6.90 -8.89 -2.54
C LEU A 46 5.38 -8.78 -2.42
N LEU A 47 4.66 -8.73 -3.55
CA LEU A 47 3.19 -8.72 -3.55
C LEU A 47 2.63 -10.02 -2.97
N GLU A 48 3.17 -11.16 -3.39
CA GLU A 48 2.72 -12.47 -2.93
C GLU A 48 2.99 -12.67 -1.43
N ASP A 49 4.16 -12.27 -0.94
CA ASP A 49 4.49 -12.31 0.48
C ASP A 49 3.49 -11.49 1.31
N ASN A 50 3.18 -10.26 0.86
CA ASN A 50 2.16 -9.42 1.50
C ASN A 50 0.77 -10.05 1.47
N ARG A 51 0.40 -10.73 0.37
CA ARG A 51 -0.89 -11.43 0.23
C ARG A 51 -0.98 -12.63 1.17
N LEU A 52 0.10 -13.40 1.32
CA LEU A 52 0.17 -14.52 2.25
C LEU A 52 0.12 -14.05 3.69
N SER A 53 0.85 -12.99 4.06
CA SER A 53 0.75 -12.39 5.39
C SER A 53 -0.67 -11.93 5.73
N MET A 54 -1.46 -11.46 4.75
CA MET A 54 -2.88 -11.16 4.99
C MET A 54 -3.68 -12.40 5.44
N TYR A 55 -3.43 -13.55 4.80
CA TYR A 55 -4.12 -14.79 5.15
C TYR A 55 -3.71 -15.33 6.52
N GLU A 56 -2.46 -15.12 6.95
CA GLU A 56 -1.98 -15.56 8.26
C GLU A 56 -2.81 -14.98 9.42
N PHE A 57 -3.30 -13.73 9.29
CA PHE A 57 -4.21 -13.12 10.27
C PHE A 57 -5.70 -13.19 9.87
N GLY A 58 -6.04 -14.07 8.92
CA GLY A 58 -7.43 -14.32 8.51
C GLY A 58 -8.08 -13.23 7.66
N SER A 59 -7.30 -12.31 7.09
CA SER A 59 -7.80 -11.32 6.14
C SER A 59 -7.54 -11.75 4.71
N TRP A 60 -8.43 -11.37 3.81
CA TRP A 60 -8.32 -11.67 2.38
C TRP A 60 -8.53 -10.41 1.51
N GLY A 61 -8.75 -9.25 2.13
CA GLY A 61 -9.13 -8.02 1.44
C GLY A 61 -8.31 -6.80 1.87
N VAL A 62 -8.45 -5.73 1.10
CA VAL A 62 -7.80 -4.44 1.37
C VAL A 62 -8.83 -3.34 1.69
N PRO A 63 -8.46 -2.29 2.45
CA PRO A 63 -7.19 -2.15 3.15
C PRO A 63 -7.12 -3.04 4.39
N SER A 64 -5.94 -3.61 4.63
CA SER A 64 -5.58 -4.33 5.85
C SER A 64 -4.37 -3.65 6.50
N TYR A 65 -4.30 -3.71 7.82
CA TYR A 65 -3.22 -3.10 8.60
C TYR A 65 -2.61 -4.15 9.51
N ARG A 66 -1.28 -4.23 9.51
CA ARG A 66 -0.48 -5.03 10.43
C ARG A 66 0.47 -4.10 11.17
N LEU A 67 0.40 -4.11 12.49
CA LEU A 67 1.24 -3.31 13.38
C LEU A 67 2.22 -4.23 14.09
N LEU A 68 3.49 -3.86 14.04
CA LEU A 68 4.59 -4.56 14.71
C LEU A 68 5.12 -3.70 15.85
N ASP A 69 5.57 -4.33 16.93
CA ASP A 69 6.32 -3.64 17.99
C ASP A 69 7.80 -3.45 17.63
N GLN A 70 8.58 -2.87 18.56
CA GLN A 70 10.01 -2.64 18.41
C GLN A 70 10.86 -3.92 18.26
N ASN A 71 10.32 -5.07 18.63
CA ASN A 71 10.95 -6.39 18.51
C ASN A 71 10.40 -7.16 17.30
N GLU A 72 9.69 -6.47 16.38
CA GLU A 72 9.06 -7.03 15.18
C GLU A 72 7.93 -8.03 15.47
N ASN A 73 7.42 -8.10 16.70
CA ASN A 73 6.26 -8.95 17.00
C ASN A 73 4.98 -8.30 16.52
N GLU A 74 4.08 -9.08 15.93
CA GLU A 74 2.74 -8.62 15.59
C GLU A 74 1.93 -8.34 16.84
N VAL A 75 1.45 -7.09 16.99
CA VAL A 75 0.64 -6.64 18.13
C VAL A 75 -0.79 -6.29 17.75
N LEU A 76 -1.07 -6.12 16.46
CA LEU A 76 -2.41 -5.90 15.92
C LEU A 76 -2.41 -6.22 14.43
N ALA A 77 -3.39 -7.00 13.99
CA ALA A 77 -3.70 -7.19 12.58
C ALA A 77 -5.22 -7.04 12.36
N VAL A 78 -5.61 -6.12 11.48
CA VAL A 78 -7.02 -5.74 11.29
C VAL A 78 -7.33 -5.46 9.83
N TRP A 79 -8.56 -5.80 9.42
CA TRP A 79 -9.08 -5.53 8.09
C TRP A 79 -10.20 -4.48 8.14
N GLY A 80 -10.17 -3.54 7.20
CA GLY A 80 -11.19 -2.50 7.04
C GLY A 80 -10.70 -1.10 7.33
N GLN A 81 -11.12 -0.13 6.50
CA GLN A 81 -10.78 1.29 6.68
C GLN A 81 -11.34 1.87 7.99
N ASP A 82 -12.44 1.31 8.49
CA ASP A 82 -13.11 1.66 9.74
C ASP A 82 -12.37 1.14 11.00
N ARG A 83 -11.16 0.58 10.84
CA ARG A 83 -10.30 0.10 11.94
C ARG A 83 -9.12 1.02 12.26
N LEU A 84 -8.95 2.15 11.56
CA LEU A 84 -7.85 3.08 11.81
C LEU A 84 -7.80 3.62 13.25
N TRP A 85 -8.96 3.78 13.91
CA TRP A 85 -9.00 4.22 15.31
C TRP A 85 -8.33 3.20 16.26
N LEU A 86 -8.48 1.90 15.98
CA LEU A 86 -7.90 0.83 16.77
C LEU A 86 -6.38 0.76 16.58
N VAL A 87 -5.91 0.99 15.34
CA VAL A 87 -4.47 1.13 15.05
C VAL A 87 -3.88 2.30 15.84
N ALA A 88 -4.52 3.47 15.79
CA ALA A 88 -4.06 4.65 16.53
C ALA A 88 -4.04 4.43 18.04
N GLN A 89 -5.08 3.78 18.60
CA GLN A 89 -5.11 3.40 20.00
C GLN A 89 -3.96 2.47 20.36
N LYS A 90 -3.70 1.44 19.54
CA LYS A 90 -2.63 0.47 19.82
C LYS A 90 -1.24 1.09 19.78
N VAL A 91 -1.00 2.01 18.85
CA VAL A 91 0.26 2.77 18.79
C VAL A 91 0.45 3.60 20.06
N LYS A 92 -0.62 4.22 20.58
CA LYS A 92 -0.56 4.98 21.82
C LYS A 92 -0.21 4.09 23.02
N GLU A 93 -0.87 2.93 23.16
CA GLU A 93 -0.58 1.95 24.22
C GLU A 93 0.87 1.46 24.22
N LEU A 94 1.50 1.37 23.04
CA LEU A 94 2.91 0.96 22.90
C LEU A 94 3.92 2.08 23.16
N SER A 95 3.46 3.33 23.18
CA SER A 95 4.31 4.51 23.37
C SER A 95 4.33 5.01 24.82
N GLU A 96 3.50 4.42 25.68
CA GLU A 96 3.40 4.68 27.13
C GLU A 96 4.22 3.65 27.92
#